data_AF-A0A2U9IKV1-F1
#
_entry.id   AF-A0A2U9IKV1-F1
#
_cell.length_a   1.000
_cell.length_b   1.000
_cell.length_c   1.000
_cell.angle_alpha   90.00
_cell.angle_beta   90.00
_cell.angle_gamma   90.00
#
_symmetry.space_group_name_H-M   'P 1'
#
loop_
_entity.id
_entity.type
_entity.pdbx_description
1 polymer ?
#
loop_
_entity_poly.entity_id
_entity_poly.type
_entity_poly.pdbx_seq_one_letter_code
_entity_poly.pdbx_strand_id
1 'polypeptide(L)'
;MNTSALASEFILRSLRNLKEAKEAYEDGDTYYTLTRAYECLNNISNTLLAMYGIYVVDGDPIFSLEYLNESRDIDEKLKSAISEIQDLGRSLNVINYFDESSLKSPSILARDKELRDLLEKISKIVELVQDIFDDFHT
;
A
#
# COMPACT_ATOMS: atom_id res chain seq x y z
N MET A 1 5.66 16.81 -16.71
CA MET A 1 6.16 16.19 -15.46
C MET A 1 6.79 14.87 -15.83
N ASN A 2 7.96 14.52 -15.30
CA ASN A 2 8.56 13.20 -15.57
C ASN A 2 7.83 12.16 -14.71
N THR A 3 6.77 11.59 -15.25
CA THR A 3 5.86 10.64 -14.58
C THR A 3 6.58 9.38 -14.12
N SER A 4 7.51 8.88 -14.94
CA SER A 4 8.37 7.74 -14.62
C SER A 4 9.27 8.02 -13.42
N ALA A 5 9.95 9.18 -13.40
CA ALA A 5 10.80 9.54 -12.26
C ALA A 5 9.98 9.70 -10.96
N LEU A 6 8.78 10.28 -11.04
CA LEU A 6 7.89 10.39 -9.89
C LEU A 6 7.42 9.00 -9.40
N ALA A 7 7.03 8.11 -10.31
CA ALA A 7 6.65 6.74 -9.97
C ALA A 7 7.83 5.98 -9.31
N SER A 8 9.06 6.14 -9.79
CA SER A 8 10.24 5.55 -9.16
C SER A 8 10.49 6.08 -7.75
N GLU A 9 10.28 7.38 -7.50
CA GLU A 9 10.37 7.96 -6.16
C GLU A 9 9.36 7.32 -5.19
N PHE A 10 8.13 7.07 -5.65
CA PHE A 10 7.13 6.38 -4.85
C PHE A 10 7.50 4.92 -4.57
N ILE A 11 8.10 4.19 -5.53
CA ILE A 11 8.66 2.85 -5.28
C ILE A 11 9.75 2.89 -4.21
N LEU A 12 10.68 3.84 -4.27
CA LEU A 12 11.73 3.95 -3.25
C LEU A 12 11.16 4.21 -1.84
N ARG A 13 10.09 4.99 -1.76
CA ARG A 13 9.38 5.25 -0.50
C ARG A 13 8.64 4.02 0.01
N SER A 14 7.93 3.28 -0.86
CA SER A 14 7.23 2.06 -0.46
C SER A 14 8.19 1.00 0.07
N LEU A 15 9.34 0.81 -0.58
CA LEU A 15 10.39 -0.10 -0.12
C LEU A 15 10.92 0.27 1.28
N ARG A 16 11.12 1.57 1.52
CA ARG A 16 11.52 2.08 2.84
C ARG A 16 10.45 1.83 3.89
N ASN A 17 9.20 2.17 3.58
CA ASN A 17 8.08 1.96 4.51
C ASN A 17 7.88 0.46 4.81
N LEU A 18 8.01 -0.42 3.82
CA LEU A 18 7.93 -1.87 4.04
C LEU A 18 9.05 -2.37 4.96
N LYS A 19 10.26 -1.85 4.79
CA LYS A 19 11.39 -2.17 5.68
C LYS A 19 11.08 -1.71 7.11
N GLU A 20 10.69 -0.45 7.29
CA GLU A 20 10.36 0.11 8.60
C GLU A 20 9.20 -0.63 9.28
N ALA A 21 8.19 -1.07 8.50
CA ALA A 21 7.09 -1.87 9.01
C ALA A 21 7.55 -3.25 9.54
N LYS A 22 8.49 -3.89 8.85
CA LYS A 22 9.07 -5.18 9.27
C LYS A 22 9.92 -5.03 10.53
N GLU A 23 10.75 -3.99 10.61
CA GLU A 23 11.55 -3.69 11.80
C GLU A 23 10.63 -3.41 13.01
N ALA A 24 9.58 -2.60 12.83
CA ALA A 24 8.58 -2.33 13.87
C ALA A 24 7.88 -3.61 14.37
N TYR A 25 7.56 -4.53 13.45
CA TYR A 25 6.94 -5.79 13.78
C TYR A 25 7.87 -6.69 14.61
N GLU A 26 9.16 -6.76 14.24
CA GLU A 26 10.18 -7.49 14.99
C GLU A 26 10.38 -6.92 16.42
N ASP A 27 10.23 -5.61 16.57
CA ASP A 27 10.28 -4.92 17.86
C ASP A 27 8.97 -5.03 18.67
N GLY A 28 7.92 -5.63 18.10
CA GLY A 28 6.60 -5.77 18.71
C GLY A 28 5.74 -4.49 18.69
N ASP A 29 6.17 -3.45 17.98
CA ASP A 29 5.41 -2.21 17.80
C ASP A 29 4.34 -2.38 16.72
N THR A 30 3.17 -2.84 17.17
CA THR A 30 2.02 -3.12 16.31
C THR A 30 1.49 -1.85 15.63
N TYR A 31 1.42 -0.74 16.36
CA TYR A 31 0.88 0.52 15.84
C TYR A 31 1.76 1.08 14.71
N TYR A 32 3.07 1.11 14.94
CA TYR A 32 4.02 1.62 13.95
C TYR A 32 4.13 0.68 12.75
N THR A 33 4.03 -0.63 12.96
CA THR A 33 3.91 -1.64 11.87
C THR A 33 2.75 -1.30 10.95
N LEU A 34 1.55 -1.10 11.49
CA LEU A 34 0.34 -0.81 10.72
C LEU A 34 0.43 0.53 9.99
N THR A 35 0.96 1.54 10.67
CA THR A 35 1.18 2.88 10.09
C THR A 35 2.08 2.80 8.86
N ARG A 36 3.25 2.14 8.99
CA ARG A 36 4.21 2.01 7.88
C ARG A 36 3.72 1.09 6.78
N ALA A 37 2.98 0.03 7.12
CA ALA A 37 2.32 -0.82 6.14
C ALA A 37 1.31 -0.04 5.29
N TYR A 38 0.51 0.84 5.90
CA TYR A 38 -0.46 1.68 5.19
C TYR A 38 0.22 2.74 4.32
N GLU A 39 1.28 3.40 4.81
CA GLU A 39 2.09 4.30 3.99
C GLU A 39 2.75 3.60 2.80
N CYS A 40 3.18 2.35 2.97
CA CYS A 40 3.67 1.52 1.87
C CYS A 40 2.60 1.35 0.77
N LEU A 41 1.37 0.98 1.15
CA LEU A 41 0.24 0.85 0.22
C LEU A 41 -0.08 2.17 -0.49
N ASN A 42 -0.03 3.29 0.23
CA ASN A 42 -0.23 4.61 -0.36
C ASN A 42 0.82 4.94 -1.41
N ASN A 43 2.09 4.62 -1.13
CA ASN A 43 3.17 4.87 -2.07
C ASN A 43 3.06 3.97 -3.31
N ILE A 44 2.78 2.67 -3.19
CA ILE A 44 2.58 1.84 -4.39
C ILE A 44 1.33 2.24 -5.19
N SER A 45 0.28 2.72 -4.53
CA SER A 45 -0.90 3.27 -5.22
C SER A 45 -0.53 4.52 -6.02
N ASN A 46 0.25 5.40 -5.42
CA ASN A 46 0.79 6.58 -6.10
C ASN A 46 1.74 6.22 -7.25
N THR A 47 2.51 5.14 -7.15
CA THR A 47 3.31 4.62 -8.27
C THR A 47 2.41 4.34 -9.46
N LEU A 48 1.36 3.53 -9.27
CA LEU A 48 0.43 3.15 -10.34
C LEU A 48 -0.24 4.38 -10.96
N LEU A 49 -0.74 5.31 -10.14
CA LEU A 49 -1.36 6.55 -10.61
C LEU A 49 -0.37 7.44 -11.38
N ALA A 50 0.86 7.58 -10.87
CA ALA A 50 1.89 8.41 -11.47
C ALA A 50 2.32 7.91 -12.85
N MET A 51 2.36 6.59 -13.10
CA MET A 51 2.63 6.04 -14.44
C MET A 51 1.65 6.58 -15.50
N TYR A 52 0.39 6.79 -15.11
CA TYR A 52 -0.66 7.34 -15.98
C TYR A 52 -0.81 8.86 -15.87
N GLY A 53 0.16 9.55 -15.25
CA GLY A 53 0.18 11.00 -15.12
C GLY A 53 -0.83 11.57 -14.14
N ILE A 54 -1.33 10.77 -13.21
CA ILE A 54 -2.29 11.17 -12.18
C ILE A 54 -1.54 11.46 -10.89
N TYR A 55 -1.86 12.58 -10.26
CA TYR A 55 -1.31 12.99 -8.97
C TYR A 55 -2.45 13.31 -8.01
N VAL A 56 -2.48 12.59 -6.89
CA VAL A 56 -3.48 12.78 -5.83
C VAL A 56 -2.98 13.87 -4.89
N VAL A 57 -3.62 15.04 -4.94
CA VAL A 57 -3.32 16.16 -4.03
C VAL A 57 -4.06 15.99 -2.71
N ASP A 58 -5.32 15.57 -2.79
CA ASP A 58 -6.22 15.34 -1.67
C ASP A 58 -6.91 13.99 -1.82
N GLY A 59 -7.14 13.30 -0.70
CA GLY A 59 -7.79 11.98 -0.66
C GLY A 59 -6.80 10.83 -0.51
N ASP A 60 -7.36 9.61 -0.44
CA ASP A 60 -6.60 8.38 -0.27
C ASP A 60 -6.23 7.81 -1.67
N PRO A 61 -4.93 7.70 -1.99
CA PRO A 61 -4.49 7.18 -3.28
C PRO A 61 -4.90 5.72 -3.50
N ILE A 62 -5.09 4.92 -2.45
CA ILE A 62 -5.54 3.52 -2.55
C ILE A 62 -6.91 3.45 -3.22
N PHE A 63 -7.86 4.28 -2.77
CA PHE A 63 -9.21 4.32 -3.35
C PHE A 63 -9.24 5.06 -4.68
N SER A 64 -8.31 5.99 -4.90
CA SER A 64 -8.17 6.71 -6.17
C SER A 64 -7.74 5.79 -7.34
N LEU A 65 -7.22 4.59 -7.06
CA LEU A 65 -6.89 3.60 -8.10
C LEU A 65 -8.11 3.18 -8.94
N GLU A 66 -9.33 3.28 -8.41
CA GLU A 66 -10.54 2.95 -9.17
C GLU A 66 -10.69 3.85 -10.41
N TYR A 67 -10.17 5.07 -10.34
CA TYR A 67 -10.15 5.96 -11.50
C TYR A 67 -9.38 5.35 -12.69
N LEU A 68 -8.34 4.53 -12.45
CA LEU A 68 -7.64 3.83 -13.54
C LEU A 68 -8.53 2.77 -14.18
N ASN A 69 -9.29 2.00 -13.37
CA ASN A 69 -10.25 1.01 -13.86
C ASN A 69 -11.33 1.64 -14.75
N GLU A 70 -11.81 2.84 -14.37
CA GLU A 70 -12.89 3.53 -15.08
C GLU A 70 -12.42 4.33 -16.30
N SER A 71 -11.19 4.88 -16.26
CA SER A 71 -10.74 5.90 -17.23
C SER A 71 -9.64 5.45 -18.19
N ARG A 72 -9.09 4.25 -18.02
CA ARG A 72 -7.98 3.73 -18.82
C ARG A 72 -8.25 2.31 -19.28
N ASP A 73 -7.71 1.98 -20.46
CA ASP A 73 -7.64 0.59 -20.92
C ASP A 73 -6.38 -0.04 -20.31
N ILE A 74 -6.56 -0.73 -19.21
CA ILE A 74 -5.50 -1.38 -18.44
C ILE A 74 -5.62 -2.89 -18.50
N ASP A 75 -4.48 -3.57 -18.43
CA ASP A 75 -4.45 -5.04 -18.48
C ASP A 75 -4.97 -5.69 -17.19
N GLU A 76 -5.20 -6.99 -17.24
CA GLU A 76 -5.69 -7.76 -16.10
C GLU A 76 -4.68 -7.83 -14.95
N LYS A 77 -3.38 -7.72 -15.24
CA LYS A 77 -2.32 -7.72 -14.22
C LYS A 77 -2.45 -6.49 -13.32
N LEU A 78 -2.61 -5.31 -13.92
CA LEU A 78 -2.83 -4.06 -13.21
C LEU A 78 -4.18 -4.04 -12.48
N LYS A 79 -5.27 -4.53 -13.10
CA LYS A 79 -6.58 -4.63 -12.41
C LYS A 79 -6.51 -5.52 -11.17
N SER A 80 -5.86 -6.68 -11.27
CA SER A 80 -5.66 -7.58 -10.13
C SER A 80 -4.87 -6.89 -9.02
N ALA A 81 -3.78 -6.20 -9.37
CA ALA A 81 -2.99 -5.46 -8.41
C ALA A 81 -3.81 -4.36 -7.70
N ILE A 82 -4.61 -3.60 -8.44
CA ILE A 82 -5.51 -2.57 -7.88
C ILE A 82 -6.48 -3.19 -6.86
N SER A 83 -7.13 -4.30 -7.23
CA SER A 83 -8.07 -4.98 -6.32
C SER A 83 -7.38 -5.44 -5.03
N GLU A 84 -6.20 -6.06 -5.14
CA GLU A 84 -5.44 -6.55 -3.99
C GLU A 84 -4.98 -5.40 -3.07
N ILE A 85 -4.49 -4.30 -3.65
CA ILE A 85 -4.10 -3.11 -2.89
C ILE A 85 -5.29 -2.55 -2.10
N GLN A 86 -6.45 -2.43 -2.74
CA GLN A 86 -7.66 -1.93 -2.08
C GLN A 86 -8.17 -2.86 -0.98
N ASP A 87 -8.12 -4.18 -1.19
CA ASP A 87 -8.50 -5.16 -0.17
C ASP A 87 -7.57 -5.12 1.05
N LEU A 88 -6.26 -4.97 0.82
CA LEU A 88 -5.28 -4.75 1.88
C LEU A 88 -5.49 -3.42 2.60
N GLY A 89 -5.78 -2.35 1.87
CA GLY A 89 -6.07 -1.02 2.42
C GLY A 89 -7.31 -1.02 3.32
N ARG A 90 -8.39 -1.70 2.91
CA ARG A 90 -9.58 -1.90 3.76
C ARG A 90 -9.25 -2.68 5.02
N SER A 91 -8.44 -3.74 4.89
CA SER A 91 -8.02 -4.57 6.03
C SER A 91 -7.24 -3.75 7.06
N LEU A 92 -6.30 -2.91 6.62
CA LEU A 92 -5.53 -2.00 7.48
C LEU A 92 -6.40 -0.93 8.16
N ASN A 93 -7.30 -0.30 7.40
CA ASN A 93 -8.20 0.72 7.96
C ASN A 93 -9.08 0.16 9.06
N VAL A 94 -9.61 -1.06 8.90
CA VAL A 94 -10.39 -1.74 9.94
C VAL A 94 -9.55 -1.90 11.21
N ILE A 95 -8.29 -2.32 11.10
CA ILE A 95 -7.42 -2.49 12.26
C ILE A 95 -7.19 -1.16 12.99
N ASN A 96 -6.96 -0.06 12.26
CA ASN A 96 -6.76 1.27 12.85
C ASN A 96 -8.03 1.84 13.53
N TYR A 97 -9.22 1.68 12.94
CA TYR A 97 -10.47 2.21 13.52
C TYR A 97 -10.88 1.52 14.82
N PHE A 98 -10.51 0.25 15.02
CA PHE A 98 -10.78 -0.43 16.29
C PHE A 98 -9.80 -0.02 17.41
N ASP A 99 -8.71 0.70 17.11
CA ASP A 99 -7.73 1.21 18.07
C ASP A 99 -8.21 2.52 18.77
N GLU A 100 -9.01 3.36 18.10
CA GLU A 100 -9.53 4.62 18.67
C GLU A 100 -10.66 4.44 19.70
N SER A 101 -11.11 3.20 19.94
CA SER A 101 -12.10 2.89 20.98
C SER A 101 -11.47 3.03 22.38
N SER A 102 -11.66 4.20 23.00
CA SER A 102 -11.23 4.67 24.34
C SER A 102 -11.43 3.75 25.58
N LEU A 103 -11.81 2.48 25.44
CA LEU A 103 -12.10 1.56 26.55
C LEU A 103 -11.30 0.26 26.57
N LYS A 104 -10.34 0.03 25.66
CA LYS A 104 -9.43 -1.12 25.75
C LYS A 104 -8.02 -0.73 25.31
N SER A 105 -7.02 -1.12 26.11
CA SER A 105 -5.60 -0.88 25.83
C SER A 105 -5.24 -1.22 24.37
N PRO A 106 -4.37 -0.43 23.72
CA PRO A 106 -4.06 -0.47 22.27
C PRO A 106 -3.31 -1.73 21.79
N SER A 107 -3.34 -2.83 22.54
CA SER A 107 -2.39 -3.95 22.38
C SER A 107 -3.02 -5.29 22.02
N ILE A 108 -4.31 -5.36 21.66
CA ILE A 108 -4.99 -6.67 21.51
C ILE A 108 -6.01 -6.68 20.37
N LEU A 109 -5.62 -6.44 19.11
CA LEU A 109 -6.59 -6.66 18.01
C LEU A 109 -6.02 -7.31 16.75
N ALA A 110 -4.77 -7.04 16.37
CA ALA A 110 -4.11 -7.84 15.34
C ALA A 110 -3.26 -8.92 16.04
N ARG A 111 -3.64 -10.19 15.87
CA ARG A 111 -2.81 -11.30 16.37
C ARG A 111 -1.49 -11.27 15.61
N ASP A 112 -0.39 -11.59 16.28
CA ASP A 112 0.95 -11.65 15.67
C ASP A 112 0.97 -12.36 14.29
N LYS A 113 0.26 -13.48 14.17
CA LYS A 113 0.06 -14.20 12.91
C LYS A 113 -0.62 -13.36 11.82
N GLU A 114 -1.63 -12.58 12.16
CA GLU A 114 -2.38 -11.74 11.22
C GLU A 114 -1.53 -10.58 10.70
N LEU A 115 -0.70 -9.95 11.54
CA LEU A 115 0.26 -8.94 11.08
C LEU A 115 1.33 -9.53 10.18
N ARG A 116 1.85 -10.71 10.53
CA ARG A 116 2.82 -11.41 9.68
C ARG A 116 2.25 -11.74 8.31
N ASP A 117 1.06 -12.34 8.27
CA ASP A 117 0.38 -12.68 7.03
C ASP A 117 0.08 -11.42 6.19
N LEU A 118 -0.25 -10.30 6.86
CA LEU A 118 -0.43 -9.00 6.22
C LEU A 118 0.86 -8.48 5.59
N LEU A 119 1.98 -8.44 6.34
CA LEU A 119 3.27 -7.97 5.84
C LEU A 119 3.79 -8.83 4.68
N GLU A 120 3.52 -10.14 4.70
CA GLU A 120 3.86 -11.02 3.59
C GLU A 120 3.06 -10.67 2.33
N LYS A 121 1.76 -10.44 2.46
CA LYS A 121 0.91 -9.99 1.33
C LYS A 121 1.36 -8.63 0.81
N ILE A 122 1.68 -7.68 1.69
CA ILE A 122 2.20 -6.37 1.28
C ILE A 122 3.56 -6.50 0.59
N SER A 123 4.40 -7.44 0.98
CA SER A 123 5.68 -7.68 0.29
C SER A 123 5.44 -8.16 -1.15
N LYS A 124 4.52 -9.12 -1.34
CA LYS A 124 4.18 -9.66 -2.66
C LYS A 124 3.56 -8.62 -3.58
N ILE A 125 2.69 -7.75 -3.06
CA ILE A 125 2.07 -6.70 -3.88
C ILE A 125 3.08 -5.62 -4.27
N VAL A 126 4.07 -5.31 -3.42
CA VAL A 126 5.17 -4.41 -3.78
C VAL A 126 5.97 -4.99 -4.94
N GLU A 127 6.35 -6.27 -4.88
CA GLU A 127 7.05 -6.96 -5.96
C GLU A 127 6.23 -6.93 -7.26
N LEU A 128 4.93 -7.24 -7.21
CA LEU A 128 4.05 -7.19 -8.37
C LEU A 128 3.97 -5.78 -8.98
N VAL A 129 3.90 -4.74 -8.16
CA VAL A 129 3.87 -3.34 -8.65
C VAL A 129 5.21 -2.94 -9.28
N GLN A 130 6.34 -3.44 -8.78
CA GLN A 130 7.63 -3.23 -9.43
C GLN A 130 7.67 -3.91 -10.80
N ASP A 131 7.20 -5.15 -10.91
CA ASP A 131 7.11 -5.85 -12.20
C ASP A 131 6.20 -5.10 -13.19
N ILE A 132 5.05 -4.58 -12.73
CA ILE A 132 4.16 -3.75 -13.57
C ILE A 132 4.88 -2.48 -14.03
N PHE A 133 5.62 -1.83 -13.12
CA PHE A 133 6.38 -0.63 -13.46
C PHE A 133 7.45 -0.91 -14.52
N ASP A 134 8.18 -2.02 -14.38
CA ASP A 134 9.22 -2.40 -15.33
C ASP A 134 8.62 -2.75 -16.71
N ASP A 135 7.52 -3.52 -16.72
CA ASP A 135 6.78 -3.85 -17.95
C ASP A 135 6.25 -2.59 -18.66
N PHE A 136 5.80 -1.58 -17.91
CA PHE A 136 5.28 -0.33 -18.47
C PHE A 136 6.33 0.53 -19.19
N HIS A 137 7.62 0.36 -18.85
CA HIS A 137 8.73 1.13 -19.43
C HIS A 137 9.54 0.33 -20.47
N THR A 138 9.09 -0.87 -20.82
CA THR A 138 9.70 -1.72 -21.87
C THR A 138 9.11 -1.39 -23.24
#